data_AF-A0A6S7HSU0-F1
#
_entry.id   AF-A0A6S7HSU0-F1
#
_cell.length_a   1.000
_cell.length_b   1.000
_cell.length_c   1.000
_cell.angle_alpha   90.00
_cell.angle_beta   90.00
_cell.angle_gamma   90.00
#
_symmetry.space_group_name_H-M   'P 1'
#
loop_
_entity.id
_entity.type
_entity.pdbx_description
1 polymer ?
#
loop_
_entity_poly.entity_id
_entity_poly.type
_entity_poly.pdbx_seq_one_letter_code
_entity_poly.pdbx_strand_id
1 'polypeptide(L)'
;MIENEIQKNNHTLLQSMKSLLDSSVQQLKISSTENAENQMKEIKRLKYSEPHSFKKKANEDQHKFNTKVLDSLAEVSEALEKSEITKAQDHLQKGEHMLNGGQKHILLANKSEFGWATVHEYKKHELAEDSEDEKRILKNPKFVLKLKVGEFDQNRLLGNTNRHRSARI
;
A
#
# COMPACT_ATOMS: atom_id res chain seq x y z
N MET A 1 -10.02 -41.45 -51.17
CA MET A 1 -10.72 -40.18 -50.84
C MET A 1 -10.72 -39.94 -49.34
N ILE A 2 -11.28 -40.85 -48.54
CA ILE A 2 -11.33 -40.77 -47.06
C ILE A 2 -9.93 -40.64 -46.43
N GLU A 3 -8.94 -41.39 -46.88
CA GLU A 3 -7.59 -41.37 -46.31
C GLU A 3 -6.87 -40.02 -46.49
N ASN A 4 -7.08 -39.35 -47.62
CA ASN A 4 -6.58 -37.99 -47.86
C ASN A 4 -7.27 -36.94 -46.95
N GLU A 5 -8.56 -37.09 -46.68
CA GLU A 5 -9.29 -36.22 -45.76
C GLU A 5 -8.83 -36.40 -44.31
N ILE A 6 -8.57 -37.64 -43.88
CA ILE A 6 -8.02 -37.94 -42.56
C ILE A 6 -6.62 -37.33 -42.42
N GLN A 7 -5.75 -37.49 -43.42
CA GLN A 7 -4.42 -36.88 -43.40
C GLN A 7 -4.48 -35.35 -43.32
N LYS A 8 -5.39 -34.72 -44.08
CA LYS A 8 -5.58 -33.28 -44.06
C LYS A 8 -6.08 -32.80 -42.69
N ASN A 9 -7.06 -33.47 -42.09
CA ASN A 9 -7.57 -33.14 -40.76
C ASN A 9 -6.49 -33.28 -39.68
N ASN A 10 -5.72 -34.37 -39.70
CA ASN A 10 -4.63 -34.58 -38.76
C ASN A 10 -3.55 -33.51 -38.90
N HIS A 11 -3.24 -33.10 -40.13
CA HIS A 11 -2.30 -32.00 -40.38
C HIS A 11 -2.81 -30.69 -39.78
N THR A 12 -4.07 -30.33 -40.02
CA THR A 12 -4.70 -29.12 -39.45
C THR A 12 -4.71 -29.14 -37.93
N LEU A 13 -5.02 -30.30 -37.32
CA LEU A 13 -4.99 -30.47 -35.87
C LEU A 13 -3.58 -30.26 -35.32
N LEU A 14 -2.56 -30.90 -35.91
CA LEU A 14 -1.17 -30.76 -35.47
C LEU A 14 -0.65 -29.33 -35.63
N GLN A 15 -1.02 -28.63 -36.70
CA GLN A 15 -0.68 -27.21 -36.87
C GLN A 15 -1.33 -26.33 -35.81
N SER A 16 -2.60 -26.59 -35.47
CA SER A 16 -3.31 -25.87 -34.42
C SER A 16 -2.68 -26.12 -33.05
N MET A 17 -2.36 -27.37 -32.73
CA MET A 17 -1.66 -27.74 -31.49
C MET A 17 -0.28 -27.10 -31.40
N LYS A 18 0.48 -27.08 -32.50
CA LYS A 18 1.77 -26.40 -32.56
C LYS A 18 1.63 -24.90 -32.28
N SER A 19 0.67 -24.24 -32.93
CA SER A 19 0.42 -22.82 -32.72
C SER A 19 0.02 -22.49 -31.27
N LEU A 20 -0.80 -23.34 -30.64
CA LEU A 20 -1.19 -23.15 -29.24
C LEU A 20 -0.01 -23.34 -28.29
N LEU A 21 0.85 -24.33 -28.56
CA LEU A 21 2.07 -24.57 -27.78
C LEU A 21 3.05 -23.41 -27.92
N ASP A 22 3.30 -22.94 -29.13
CA ASP A 22 4.19 -21.80 -29.39
C ASP A 22 3.68 -20.54 -28.67
N SER A 23 2.37 -20.27 -28.74
CA SER A 23 1.74 -19.15 -28.02
C SER A 23 1.88 -19.29 -26.50
N SER A 24 1.62 -20.49 -25.95
CA SER A 24 1.73 -20.75 -24.51
C SER A 24 3.16 -20.57 -24.01
N VAL A 25 4.14 -21.06 -24.76
CA VAL A 25 5.57 -20.90 -24.44
C VAL A 25 5.98 -19.43 -24.48
N GLN A 26 5.50 -18.66 -25.45
CA GLN A 26 5.75 -17.22 -25.52
C GLN A 26 5.15 -16.49 -24.32
N GLN A 27 3.90 -16.78 -23.95
CA GLN A 27 3.25 -16.17 -22.77
C GLN A 27 4.01 -16.49 -21.48
N LEU A 28 4.43 -17.74 -21.28
CA LEU A 28 5.23 -18.13 -20.12
C LEU A 28 6.56 -17.38 -20.07
N LYS A 29 7.22 -17.19 -21.21
CA LYS A 29 8.49 -16.45 -21.29
C LYS A 29 8.29 -14.98 -20.94
N ILE A 30 7.24 -14.34 -21.45
CA ILE A 30 6.91 -12.94 -21.15
C ILE A 30 6.62 -12.80 -19.65
N SER A 31 5.71 -13.61 -19.11
CA SER A 31 5.31 -13.57 -17.70
C SER A 31 6.49 -13.80 -16.76
N SER A 32 7.37 -14.76 -17.05
CA SER A 32 8.58 -15.02 -16.27
C SER A 32 9.54 -13.83 -16.26
N THR A 33 9.69 -13.17 -17.43
CA THR A 33 10.58 -12.01 -17.57
C THR A 33 10.04 -10.81 -16.80
N GLU A 34 8.76 -10.47 -16.97
CA GLU A 34 8.10 -9.38 -16.22
C GLU A 34 8.19 -9.61 -14.71
N ASN A 35 7.99 -10.86 -14.27
CA ASN A 35 8.06 -11.20 -12.85
C ASN A 35 9.49 -11.03 -12.29
N ALA A 36 10.52 -11.43 -13.05
CA ALA A 36 11.91 -11.23 -12.67
C ALA A 36 12.29 -9.74 -12.61
N GLU A 37 11.81 -8.93 -13.55
CA GLU A 37 12.01 -7.48 -13.55
C GLU A 37 11.36 -6.81 -12.34
N ASN A 38 10.13 -7.20 -12.00
CA ASN A 38 9.41 -6.69 -10.83
C ASN A 38 10.12 -7.06 -9.51
N GLN A 39 10.58 -8.30 -9.37
CA GLN A 39 11.38 -8.72 -8.22
C GLN A 39 12.70 -7.95 -8.12
N MET A 40 13.36 -7.70 -9.25
CA MET A 40 14.61 -6.94 -9.28
C MET A 40 14.40 -5.46 -8.90
N LYS A 41 13.31 -4.84 -9.37
CA LYS A 41 12.90 -3.48 -8.95
C LYS A 41 12.71 -3.44 -7.42
N GLU A 42 12.02 -4.44 -6.86
CA GLU A 42 11.78 -4.53 -5.41
C GLU A 42 13.07 -4.70 -4.61
N ILE A 43 13.96 -5.61 -5.04
CA ILE A 43 15.26 -5.82 -4.39
C ILE A 43 16.08 -4.52 -4.41
N LYS A 44 16.10 -3.78 -5.53
CA LYS A 44 16.79 -2.49 -5.60
C LYS A 44 16.20 -1.49 -4.62
N ARG A 45 14.86 -1.38 -4.56
CA ARG A 45 14.17 -0.52 -3.59
C ARG A 45 14.57 -0.85 -2.15
N LEU A 46 14.58 -2.13 -1.78
CA LEU A 46 14.94 -2.57 -0.43
C LEU A 46 16.44 -2.42 -0.11
N LYS A 47 17.33 -2.69 -1.07
CA LYS A 47 18.77 -2.56 -0.89
C LYS A 47 19.25 -1.12 -0.77
N TYR A 48 18.60 -0.20 -1.49
CA TYR A 48 19.01 1.20 -1.58
C TYR A 48 18.10 2.16 -0.82
N SER A 49 17.02 1.68 -0.18
CA SER A 49 16.37 2.48 0.86
C SER A 49 17.33 2.54 2.04
N GLU A 50 17.93 3.71 2.28
CA GLU A 50 18.63 3.96 3.54
C GLU A 50 17.71 3.56 4.72
N PRO A 51 18.27 3.01 5.81
CA PRO A 51 17.55 2.91 7.08
C PRO A 51 17.32 4.32 7.61
N HIS A 52 16.35 5.01 7.02
CA HIS A 52 15.98 6.34 7.41
C HIS A 52 15.17 6.25 8.71
N SER A 53 15.84 6.51 9.82
CA SER A 53 15.15 6.60 11.11
C SER A 53 14.33 7.89 11.15
N PHE A 54 13.01 7.76 11.26
CA PHE A 54 12.13 8.91 11.39
C PHE A 54 12.11 9.38 12.84
N LYS A 55 12.29 10.69 13.06
CA LYS A 55 12.25 11.29 14.40
C LYS A 55 10.88 11.16 15.10
N LYS A 56 9.80 11.06 14.31
CA LYS A 56 8.42 10.94 14.80
C LYS A 56 7.72 9.82 14.06
N LYS A 57 6.95 9.01 14.78
CA LYS A 57 6.15 7.92 14.20
C LYS A 57 5.16 8.41 13.13
N ALA A 58 4.51 9.55 13.36
CA ALA A 58 3.61 10.15 12.39
C ALA A 58 4.30 10.50 11.06
N ASN A 59 5.58 10.90 11.08
CA ASN A 59 6.33 11.20 9.86
C ASN A 59 6.67 9.93 9.08
N GLU A 60 7.02 8.85 9.79
CA GLU A 60 7.22 7.53 9.17
C GLU A 60 5.94 7.06 8.49
N ASP A 61 4.81 7.16 9.18
CA ASP A 61 3.52 6.70 8.67
C ASP A 61 3.06 7.53 7.47
N GLN A 62 3.28 8.85 7.50
CA GLN A 62 3.02 9.73 6.35
C GLN A 62 3.96 9.44 5.17
N HIS A 63 5.25 9.18 5.44
CA HIS A 63 6.19 8.82 4.38
C HIS A 63 5.78 7.50 3.72
N LYS A 64 5.46 6.47 4.50
CA LYS A 64 4.97 5.18 3.97
C LYS A 64 3.68 5.34 3.17
N PHE A 65 2.76 6.18 3.64
CA PHE A 65 1.55 6.51 2.88
C PHE A 65 1.89 7.17 1.53
N ASN A 66 2.77 8.17 1.51
CA ASN A 66 3.20 8.85 0.29
C ASN A 66 3.90 7.87 -0.68
N THR A 67 4.74 6.97 -0.16
CA THR A 67 5.37 5.92 -0.98
C THR A 67 4.32 5.04 -1.66
N LYS A 68 3.27 4.61 -0.95
CA LYS A 68 2.20 3.81 -1.56
C LYS A 68 1.41 4.57 -2.63
N VAL A 69 1.20 5.88 -2.46
CA VAL A 69 0.56 6.72 -3.48
C VAL A 69 1.46 6.80 -4.72
N LEU A 70 2.77 7.01 -4.53
CA LEU A 70 3.74 7.00 -5.63
C LEU A 70 3.78 5.65 -6.36
N ASP A 71 3.76 4.53 -5.63
CA ASP A 71 3.67 3.19 -6.22
C ASP A 71 2.41 3.06 -7.09
N SER A 72 1.25 3.52 -6.61
CA SER A 72 0.00 3.52 -7.39
C SER A 72 0.11 4.35 -8.68
N LEU A 73 0.81 5.48 -8.65
CA LEU A 73 1.05 6.31 -9.85
C LEU A 73 2.06 5.67 -10.83
N ALA A 74 3.04 4.93 -10.31
CA ALA A 74 3.94 4.15 -11.13
C ALA A 74 3.19 2.99 -11.83
N GLU A 75 2.28 2.31 -11.13
CA GLU A 75 1.39 1.29 -11.70
C GLU A 75 0.50 1.87 -12.82
N VAL A 76 -0.01 3.10 -12.65
CA VAL A 76 -0.75 3.81 -13.72
C VAL A 76 0.15 4.03 -14.95
N SER A 77 1.36 4.55 -14.74
CA SER A 77 2.31 4.79 -15.85
C SER A 77 2.62 3.50 -16.62
N GLU A 78 2.91 2.41 -15.92
CA GLU A 78 3.19 1.11 -16.53
C GLU A 78 1.97 0.56 -17.30
N ALA A 79 0.77 0.67 -16.75
CA ALA A 79 -0.45 0.25 -17.43
C ALA A 79 -0.71 1.07 -18.70
N LEU A 80 -0.44 2.38 -18.68
CA LEU A 80 -0.56 3.24 -19.85
C LEU A 80 0.47 2.90 -20.94
N GLU A 81 1.72 2.60 -20.58
CA GLU A 81 2.75 2.14 -21.51
C GLU A 81 2.35 0.84 -22.22
N LYS A 82 1.64 -0.05 -21.50
CA LYS A 82 1.09 -1.31 -22.04
C LYS A 82 -0.27 -1.12 -22.73
N SER A 83 -0.79 0.11 -22.84
CA SER A 83 -2.12 0.43 -23.38
C SER A 83 -3.28 -0.27 -22.64
N GLU A 84 -3.08 -0.65 -21.37
CA GLU A 84 -4.06 -1.31 -20.50
C GLU A 84 -4.93 -0.27 -19.76
N ILE A 85 -5.78 0.44 -20.51
CA ILE A 85 -6.54 1.61 -20.01
C ILE A 85 -7.43 1.30 -18.80
N THR A 86 -8.07 0.13 -18.76
CA THR A 86 -8.93 -0.26 -17.63
C THR A 86 -8.13 -0.43 -16.34
N LYS A 87 -6.97 -1.10 -16.40
CA LYS A 87 -6.08 -1.23 -15.24
C LYS A 87 -5.54 0.11 -14.80
N ALA A 88 -5.15 0.98 -15.74
CA ALA A 88 -4.70 2.33 -15.42
C ALA A 88 -5.79 3.11 -14.64
N GLN A 89 -7.05 2.96 -15.04
CA GLN A 89 -8.19 3.56 -14.33
C GLN A 89 -8.37 2.98 -12.93
N ASP A 90 -8.25 1.66 -12.74
CA ASP A 90 -8.34 1.01 -11.43
C ASP A 90 -7.23 1.49 -10.48
N HIS A 91 -5.99 1.58 -10.95
CA HIS A 91 -4.86 2.09 -10.17
C HIS A 91 -5.03 3.58 -9.83
N LEU A 92 -5.64 4.38 -10.72
CA LEU A 92 -5.95 5.78 -10.45
C LEU A 92 -7.01 5.91 -9.35
N GLN A 93 -8.11 5.16 -9.44
CA GLN A 93 -9.19 5.17 -8.44
C GLN A 93 -8.68 4.73 -7.06
N LYS A 94 -7.82 3.70 -7.02
CA LYS A 94 -7.13 3.27 -5.80
C LYS A 94 -6.29 4.40 -5.20
N GLY A 95 -5.50 5.09 -6.02
CA GLY A 95 -4.69 6.25 -5.59
C GLY A 95 -5.53 7.41 -5.06
N GLU A 96 -6.66 7.72 -5.72
CA GLU A 96 -7.61 8.75 -5.29
C GLU A 96 -8.26 8.39 -3.95
N HIS A 97 -8.70 7.14 -3.77
CA HIS A 97 -9.27 6.67 -2.52
C HIS A 97 -8.27 6.77 -1.36
N MET A 98 -7.01 6.39 -1.61
CA MET A 98 -5.94 6.55 -0.63
C MET A 98 -5.75 8.02 -0.24
N LEU A 99 -5.66 8.93 -1.20
CA LEU A 99 -5.50 10.37 -0.96
C LEU A 99 -6.65 10.95 -0.14
N ASN A 100 -7.89 10.61 -0.49
CA ASN A 100 -9.07 11.03 0.27
C ASN A 100 -9.01 10.53 1.73
N GLY A 101 -8.67 9.26 1.95
CA GLY A 101 -8.45 8.73 3.30
C GLY A 101 -7.32 9.44 4.04
N GLY A 102 -6.19 9.71 3.38
CA GLY A 102 -5.07 10.46 3.93
C GLY A 102 -5.44 11.88 4.37
N GLN A 103 -6.18 12.61 3.53
CA GLN A 103 -6.66 13.97 3.83
C GLN A 103 -7.60 13.99 5.04
N LYS A 104 -8.52 13.03 5.14
CA LYS A 104 -9.39 12.87 6.32
C LYS A 104 -8.57 12.69 7.59
N HIS A 105 -7.58 11.80 7.59
CA HIS A 105 -6.70 11.58 8.73
C HIS A 105 -5.94 12.86 9.15
N ILE A 106 -5.45 13.64 8.19
CA ILE A 106 -4.76 14.91 8.48
C ILE A 106 -5.73 15.89 9.15
N LEU A 107 -6.96 16.02 8.64
CA LEU A 107 -7.99 16.87 9.22
C LEU A 107 -8.38 16.42 10.64
N LEU A 108 -8.52 15.11 10.87
CA LEU A 108 -8.82 14.53 12.18
C LEU A 108 -7.70 14.82 13.18
N ALA A 109 -6.43 14.63 12.77
CA ALA A 109 -5.28 14.98 13.59
C ALA A 109 -5.26 16.48 13.90
N ASN A 110 -5.59 17.35 12.94
CA ASN A 110 -5.59 18.80 13.15
C ASN A 110 -6.70 19.28 14.09
N LYS A 111 -7.87 18.63 14.07
CA LYS A 111 -9.02 18.98 14.94
C LYS A 111 -8.91 18.42 16.35
N SER A 112 -8.17 17.34 16.54
CA SER A 112 -8.06 16.66 17.83
C SER A 112 -6.96 17.27 18.70
N GLU A 113 -7.24 17.42 20.00
CA GLU A 113 -6.26 17.82 21.01
C GLU A 113 -5.06 16.85 21.08
N PHE A 114 -5.27 15.57 20.76
CA PHE A 114 -4.25 14.52 20.82
C PHE A 114 -3.59 14.23 19.46
N GLY A 115 -3.85 15.03 18.43
CA GLY A 115 -3.19 14.94 17.13
C GLY A 115 -3.28 13.55 16.47
N TRP A 116 -2.15 13.08 15.94
CA TRP A 116 -2.03 11.78 15.27
C TRP A 116 -2.31 10.56 16.16
N ALA A 117 -2.27 10.70 17.49
CA ALA A 117 -2.67 9.60 18.38
C ALA A 117 -4.16 9.28 18.22
N THR A 118 -4.99 10.29 17.96
CA THR A 118 -6.42 10.11 17.65
C THR A 118 -6.60 9.33 16.36
N VAL A 119 -5.84 9.65 15.31
CA VAL A 119 -5.88 8.94 14.03
C VAL A 119 -5.48 7.48 14.20
N HIS A 120 -4.47 7.20 15.02
CA HIS A 120 -4.01 5.82 15.23
C HIS A 120 -5.06 4.98 15.94
N GLU A 121 -5.74 5.51 16.96
CA GLU A 121 -6.85 4.81 17.61
C GLU A 121 -8.08 4.73 16.71
N TYR A 122 -8.37 5.76 15.91
CA TYR A 122 -9.43 5.75 14.90
C TYR A 122 -9.27 4.57 13.92
N LYS A 123 -8.06 4.37 13.39
CA LYS A 123 -7.73 3.27 12.46
C LYS A 123 -7.87 1.86 13.07
N LYS A 124 -7.94 1.73 14.40
CA LYS A 124 -8.13 0.43 15.07
C LYS A 124 -9.60 0.01 15.16
N HIS A 125 -10.52 0.91 14.85
CA HIS A 125 -11.95 0.63 14.90
C HIS A 125 -12.45 0.21 13.52
N GLU A 126 -13.17 -0.92 13.46
CA GLU A 126 -13.74 -1.48 12.22
C GLU A 126 -14.85 -0.61 11.58
N LEU A 127 -15.33 0.40 12.30
CA LEU A 127 -16.39 1.34 11.90
C LEU A 127 -15.81 2.72 11.53
N ALA A 128 -14.69 2.77 10.84
CA ALA A 128 -13.94 4.01 10.62
C ALA A 128 -13.85 4.33 9.13
N GLU A 129 -15.01 4.47 8.48
CA GLU A 129 -15.09 4.71 7.03
C GLU A 129 -15.57 6.14 6.67
N ASP A 130 -16.33 6.80 7.54
CA ASP A 130 -16.98 8.08 7.22
C ASP A 130 -16.66 9.26 8.18
N SER A 131 -17.13 10.46 7.81
CA SER A 131 -16.93 11.69 8.59
C SER A 131 -17.84 11.80 9.82
N GLU A 132 -18.91 11.01 9.90
CA GLU A 132 -19.78 10.94 11.07
C GLU A 132 -19.14 10.07 12.17
N ASP A 133 -18.36 9.05 11.78
CA ASP A 133 -17.54 8.22 12.66
C ASP A 133 -16.50 9.09 13.40
N GLU A 134 -15.88 10.07 12.72
CA GLU A 134 -14.95 11.03 13.34
C GLU A 134 -15.60 11.77 14.52
N LYS A 135 -16.83 12.27 14.34
CA LYS A 135 -17.58 12.97 15.41
C LYS A 135 -17.97 12.03 16.54
N ARG A 136 -18.32 10.78 16.22
CA ARG A 136 -18.77 9.78 17.19
C ARG A 136 -17.63 9.27 18.06
N ILE A 137 -16.45 9.08 17.48
CA ILE A 137 -15.25 8.63 18.18
C ILE A 137 -14.70 9.72 19.12
N LEU A 138 -14.64 10.98 18.67
CA LEU A 138 -14.22 12.10 19.51
C LEU A 138 -15.18 12.35 20.70
N LYS A 139 -16.46 12.04 20.55
CA LYS A 139 -17.46 12.16 21.63
C LYS A 139 -17.51 10.94 22.56
N ASN A 140 -16.79 9.85 22.26
CA ASN A 140 -16.82 8.65 23.07
C ASN A 140 -15.93 8.79 24.32
N PRO A 141 -16.48 8.79 25.56
CA PRO A 141 -15.71 9.00 26.77
C PRO A 141 -14.62 7.94 26.99
N LYS A 142 -14.86 6.69 26.57
CA LYS A 142 -13.88 5.60 26.70
C LYS A 142 -12.67 5.82 25.78
N PHE A 143 -12.90 6.40 24.61
CA PHE A 143 -11.84 6.74 23.67
C PHE A 143 -10.98 7.89 24.21
N VAL A 144 -11.62 8.96 24.67
CA VAL A 144 -10.93 10.10 25.31
C VAL A 144 -10.13 9.67 26.54
N LEU A 145 -10.69 8.79 27.38
CA LEU A 145 -9.98 8.24 28.54
C LEU A 145 -8.76 7.42 28.13
N LYS A 146 -8.85 6.57 27.10
CA LYS A 146 -7.69 5.81 26.59
C LYS A 146 -6.57 6.72 26.10
N LEU A 147 -6.90 7.81 25.41
CA LEU A 147 -5.91 8.78 24.96
C LEU A 147 -5.24 9.50 26.14
N LYS A 148 -6.02 9.93 27.15
CA LYS A 148 -5.48 10.56 28.36
C LYS A 148 -4.58 9.63 29.17
N VAL A 149 -4.94 8.34 29.30
CA VAL A 149 -4.11 7.34 29.99
C VAL A 149 -2.80 7.11 29.23
N GLY A 150 -2.87 6.95 27.90
CA GLY A 150 -1.67 6.79 27.07
C GLY A 150 -0.73 8.00 27.13
N GLU A 151 -1.26 9.23 27.14
CA GLU A 151 -0.48 10.45 27.32
C GLU A 151 0.19 10.51 28.71
N PHE A 152 -0.54 10.14 29.77
CA PHE A 152 0.00 10.08 31.13
C PHE A 152 1.17 9.07 31.25
N ASP A 153 1.03 7.89 30.65
CA ASP A 153 2.07 6.86 30.64
C ASP A 153 3.30 7.30 29.83
N GLN A 154 3.11 7.94 28.66
CA GLN A 154 4.23 8.48 27.88
C GLN A 154 4.98 9.58 28.63
N ASN A 155 4.27 10.50 29.28
CA ASN A 155 4.88 11.58 30.06
C ASN A 155 5.62 11.05 31.31
N ARG A 156 5.11 9.99 31.96
CA ARG A 156 5.80 9.31 33.06
C ARG A 156 7.10 8.62 32.61
N LEU A 157 7.07 7.95 31.46
CA LEU A 157 8.26 7.31 30.87
C LEU A 157 9.33 8.35 30.51
N LEU A 158 8.94 9.46 29.87
CA LEU A 158 9.85 10.55 29.54
C LEU A 158 10.40 11.26 30.80
N GLY A 159 9.57 11.48 31.83
CA GLY A 159 9.98 12.07 33.11
C GLY A 159 10.99 11.23 33.91
N ASN A 160 11.04 9.91 33.69
CA ASN A 160 12.05 9.06 34.34
C ASN A 160 13.42 9.08 33.63
N THR A 161 13.46 9.40 32.34
CA THR A 161 14.73 9.51 31.58
C THR A 161 15.52 10.78 31.92
N ASN A 162 14.86 11.84 32.40
CA ASN A 162 15.53 13.08 32.79
C ASN A 162 16.13 13.07 34.21
N ARG A 163 15.75 12.12 35.08
CA ARG A 163 16.33 12.04 36.45
C ARG A 163 17.72 11.41 36.52
N HIS A 164 18.17 10.73 35.47
CA HIS A 164 19.47 10.04 35.45
C HIS A 164 20.61 10.83 34.77
N ARG A 165 20.37 12.06 34.29
CA ARG A 165 21.42 12.90 33.68
C ARG A 165 22.01 13.97 34.61
N SER A 166 21.52 14.13 35.84
CA SER A 166 22.03 15.15 36.80
C SER A 166 22.95 14.62 37.90
N ALA A 167 23.54 13.44 37.75
CA ALA A 167 24.53 12.91 38.70
C ALA A 167 25.84 12.54 37.98
N ARG A 168 26.55 13.55 37.46
CA ARG A 168 28.00 13.52 37.20
C ARG A 168 28.49 14.95 37.09
N ILE A 169 28.94 15.49 38.22
CA ILE A 169 30.00 16.50 38.31
C ILE A 169 31.12 15.81 39.08
#